data_AF-A0A1F5BWX6-F1
#
_entry.id   AF-A0A1F5BWX6-F1
#
_cell.length_a   1.000
_cell.length_b   1.000
_cell.length_c   1.000
_cell.angle_alpha   90.00
_cell.angle_beta   90.00
_cell.angle_gamma   90.00
#
_symmetry.space_group_name_H-M   'P 1'
#
loop_
_entity.id
_entity.type
_entity.pdbx_description
1 polymer ?
#
loop_
_entity_poly.entity_id
_entity_poly.type
_entity_poly.pdbx_seq_one_letter_code
_entity_poly.pdbx_strand_id
1 'polypeptide(L)'
;MRDTGLLIITNLKNNLRSKIVLLIYIIIVVICVLSLTATFCLITIAPEMSKDSPDKSMLELYLGLIMYSTSLIALGVYINAFAANSLTREKSRSIIESLLATPLKSKDIWIARSIAIFIPGLIIGVIFTLIVMIAVNYIYFVPRIGFIFNPWIAVSSFLAAPLIYICLSFITHLIGLTGKPANANIIVQIFLPVFVTLMINLTIHNVLDINSWSFTAVNIGVAAIIIIAIIPLLHRLTNERIVLSS
;
A
#
# COMPACT_ATOMS: atom_id res chain seq x y z
N MET A 1 9.00 14.23 -20.65
CA MET A 1 9.45 13.18 -19.70
C MET A 1 10.56 13.66 -18.76
N ARG A 2 11.55 14.46 -19.22
CA ARG A 2 12.60 15.01 -18.32
C ARG A 2 12.02 15.85 -17.18
N ASP A 3 11.00 16.66 -17.48
CA ASP A 3 10.38 17.55 -16.50
C ASP A 3 9.53 16.80 -15.47
N THR A 4 8.81 15.76 -15.90
CA THR A 4 8.05 14.87 -15.01
C THR A 4 8.97 14.13 -14.04
N GLY A 5 10.14 13.67 -14.49
CA GLY A 5 11.14 13.00 -13.65
C GLY A 5 11.73 13.93 -12.58
N LEU A 6 12.08 15.16 -12.96
CA LEU A 6 12.56 16.18 -12.02
C LEU A 6 11.49 16.54 -10.97
N LEU A 7 10.22 16.60 -11.38
CA LEU A 7 9.09 16.81 -10.48
C LEU A 7 8.93 15.66 -9.48
N ILE A 8 9.08 14.41 -9.93
CA ILE A 8 9.07 13.22 -9.04
C ILE A 8 10.17 13.33 -7.99
N ILE A 9 11.42 13.59 -8.39
CA ILE A 9 12.57 13.66 -7.47
C ILE A 9 12.38 14.79 -6.46
N THR A 10 11.88 15.95 -6.91
CA THR A 10 11.65 17.10 -6.04
C THR A 10 10.56 16.80 -5.00
N ASN A 11 9.44 16.21 -5.43
CA ASN A 11 8.35 15.80 -4.55
C ASN A 11 8.79 14.71 -3.57
N LEU A 12 9.57 13.73 -4.04
CA LEU A 12 10.15 12.67 -3.24
C LEU A 12 11.00 13.25 -2.10
N LYS A 13 11.93 14.15 -2.43
CA LYS A 13 12.79 14.82 -1.46
C LYS A 13 11.97 15.66 -0.46
N ASN A 14 10.92 16.33 -0.91
CA ASN A 14 10.05 17.13 -0.05
C ASN A 14 9.26 16.26 0.95
N ASN A 15 8.79 15.09 0.51
CA ASN A 15 8.09 14.15 1.39
C ASN A 15 9.04 13.57 2.43
N LEU A 16 10.22 13.11 2.03
CA LEU A 16 11.24 12.55 2.92
C LEU A 16 11.80 13.58 3.92
N ARG A 17 11.77 14.88 3.57
CA ARG A 17 12.19 15.96 4.49
C ARG A 17 11.22 16.13 5.67
N SER A 18 10.00 15.62 5.58
CA SER A 18 9.00 15.67 6.66
C SER A 18 9.31 14.64 7.75
N LYS A 19 10.40 14.84 8.50
CA LYS A 19 10.94 13.90 9.50
C LYS A 19 9.89 13.48 10.54
N ILE A 20 9.04 14.41 11.00
CA ILE A 20 8.02 14.15 12.01
C ILE A 20 6.96 13.18 11.47
N VAL A 21 6.44 13.42 10.26
CA VAL A 21 5.43 12.55 9.65
C VAL A 21 6.00 11.16 9.37
N LEU A 22 7.24 11.09 8.90
CA LEU A 22 7.94 9.83 8.63
C LEU A 22 8.19 9.04 9.93
N LEU A 23 8.58 9.72 11.02
CA LEU A 23 8.75 9.10 12.33
C LEU A 23 7.43 8.52 12.86
N ILE A 24 6.36 9.31 12.83
CA ILE A 24 5.01 8.87 13.26
C ILE A 24 4.57 7.66 12.43
N TYR A 25 4.77 7.72 11.12
CA TYR A 25 4.50 6.61 10.21
C TYR A 25 5.24 5.33 10.61
N ILE A 26 6.56 5.40 10.84
CA ILE A 26 7.36 4.23 11.24
C ILE A 26 6.82 3.64 12.55
N ILE A 27 6.54 4.47 13.55
CA ILE A 27 6.02 4.01 14.85
C ILE A 27 4.69 3.27 14.65
N ILE A 28 3.76 3.84 13.90
CA ILE A 28 2.45 3.22 13.65
C ILE A 28 2.60 1.89 12.90
N VAL A 29 3.42 1.85 11.84
CA VAL A 29 3.64 0.61 11.07
C VAL A 29 4.28 -0.46 11.93
N VAL A 30 5.29 -0.12 12.73
CA VAL A 30 5.93 -1.07 13.65
C VAL A 30 4.91 -1.63 14.62
N ILE A 31 4.09 -0.78 15.26
CA ILE A 31 3.06 -1.24 16.20
C ILE A 31 2.05 -2.16 15.50
N CYS A 32 1.52 -1.77 14.35
CA CYS A 32 0.51 -2.56 13.63
C CYS A 32 1.07 -3.90 13.14
N VAL A 33 2.26 -3.90 12.54
CA VAL A 33 2.90 -5.11 12.01
C VAL A 33 3.28 -6.05 13.15
N LEU A 34 3.91 -5.55 14.22
CA LEU A 34 4.25 -6.39 15.38
C LEU A 34 3.00 -6.98 16.04
N SER A 35 1.95 -6.18 16.24
CA SER A 35 0.70 -6.65 16.84
C SER A 35 0.05 -7.74 15.99
N LEU A 36 0.01 -7.54 14.67
CA LEU A 36 -0.53 -8.52 13.73
C LEU A 36 0.29 -9.81 13.75
N THR A 37 1.60 -9.71 13.52
CA THR A 37 2.50 -10.87 13.48
C THR A 37 2.46 -11.63 14.80
N ALA A 38 2.52 -10.95 15.94
CA ALA A 38 2.44 -11.59 17.25
C ALA A 38 1.11 -12.32 17.45
N THR A 39 -0.01 -11.72 17.03
CA THR A 39 -1.34 -12.34 17.15
C THR A 39 -1.42 -13.64 16.35
N PHE A 40 -1.01 -13.63 15.08
CA PHE A 40 -0.99 -14.85 14.26
C PHE A 40 0.03 -15.87 14.78
N CYS A 41 1.21 -15.43 15.19
CA CYS A 41 2.23 -16.32 15.71
C CYS A 41 1.77 -17.06 16.98
N LEU A 42 1.12 -16.37 17.92
CA LEU A 42 0.67 -16.95 19.19
C LEU A 42 -0.60 -17.80 19.04
N ILE A 43 -1.56 -17.36 18.22
CA ILE A 43 -2.89 -17.99 18.14
C ILE A 43 -2.92 -19.13 17.11
N THR A 44 -2.17 -19.04 16.01
CA THR A 44 -2.25 -20.03 14.92
C THR A 44 -0.96 -20.81 14.73
N ILE A 45 0.19 -20.14 14.58
CA ILE A 45 1.45 -20.83 14.24
C ILE A 45 1.98 -21.65 15.41
N ALA A 46 2.09 -21.07 16.61
CA ALA A 46 2.61 -21.78 17.79
C ALA A 46 1.82 -23.07 18.12
N PRO A 47 0.47 -23.07 18.16
CA PRO A 47 -0.26 -24.31 18.40
C PRO A 47 -0.12 -25.31 17.25
N GLU A 48 -0.11 -24.87 16.00
CA GLU A 48 0.08 -25.78 14.85
C GLU A 48 1.46 -26.45 14.87
N MET A 49 2.50 -25.70 15.22
CA MET A 49 3.87 -26.21 15.36
C MET A 49 4.03 -27.17 16.54
N SER A 50 3.17 -27.10 17.55
CA SER A 50 3.21 -27.96 18.74
C SER A 50 2.66 -29.36 18.50
N LYS A 51 1.91 -29.58 17.41
CA LYS A 51 1.37 -30.88 17.02
C LYS A 51 2.49 -31.85 16.61
N ASP A 52 2.27 -33.15 16.82
CA ASP A 52 3.22 -34.21 16.46
C ASP A 52 3.49 -34.28 14.96
N SER A 53 2.49 -33.93 14.15
CA SER A 53 2.60 -33.80 12.68
C SER A 53 2.08 -32.42 12.24
N PRO A 54 2.96 -31.40 12.13
CA PRO A 54 2.56 -30.07 11.69
C PRO A 54 2.09 -30.10 10.22
N ASP A 55 0.92 -29.54 9.93
CA ASP A 55 0.47 -29.40 8.53
C ASP A 55 1.18 -28.21 7.87
N LYS A 56 2.11 -28.53 6.98
CA LYS A 56 2.88 -27.53 6.22
C LYS A 56 1.98 -26.60 5.40
N SER A 57 0.86 -27.09 4.87
CA SER A 57 -0.05 -26.29 4.03
C SER A 57 -0.72 -25.18 4.82
N MET A 58 -1.11 -25.47 6.07
CA MET A 58 -1.72 -24.48 6.97
C MET A 58 -0.70 -23.44 7.44
N LEU A 59 0.54 -23.86 7.71
CA LEU A 59 1.63 -22.96 8.07
C LEU A 59 2.00 -22.02 6.91
N GLU A 60 2.00 -22.53 5.68
CA GLU A 60 2.15 -21.71 4.47
C GLU A 60 1.05 -20.65 4.37
N LEU A 61 -0.21 -21.04 4.58
CA LEU A 61 -1.35 -20.11 4.58
C LEU A 61 -1.17 -19.00 5.62
N TYR A 62 -0.81 -19.34 6.86
CA TYR A 62 -0.61 -18.35 7.93
C TYR A 62 0.55 -17.40 7.63
N LEU A 63 1.69 -17.93 7.15
CA LEU A 63 2.81 -17.09 6.71
C LEU A 63 2.38 -16.15 5.58
N GLY A 64 1.63 -16.67 4.61
CA GLY A 64 1.14 -15.88 3.48
C GLY A 64 0.25 -14.73 3.91
N LEU A 65 -0.65 -14.99 4.86
CA LEU A 65 -1.58 -13.99 5.35
C LEU A 65 -0.88 -12.91 6.18
N ILE A 66 0.14 -13.28 6.96
CA ILE A 66 1.02 -12.33 7.66
C ILE A 66 1.79 -11.46 6.65
N MET A 67 2.45 -12.07 5.67
CA MET A 67 3.24 -11.34 4.66
C MET A 67 2.38 -10.37 3.85
N TYR A 68 1.23 -10.86 3.36
CA TYR A 68 0.31 -10.07 2.56
C TYR A 68 -0.26 -8.89 3.35
N SER A 69 -0.74 -9.15 4.57
CA SER A 69 -1.28 -8.11 5.44
C SER A 69 -0.22 -7.09 5.88
N THR A 70 1.01 -7.54 6.12
CA THR A 70 2.15 -6.65 6.44
C THR A 70 2.43 -5.69 5.29
N SER A 71 2.49 -6.21 4.05
CA SER A 71 2.67 -5.39 2.85
C SER A 71 1.54 -4.36 2.71
N LEU A 72 0.28 -4.80 2.89
CA LEU A 72 -0.87 -3.91 2.79
C LEU A 72 -0.87 -2.81 3.86
N ILE A 73 -0.56 -3.15 5.11
CA ILE A 73 -0.53 -2.20 6.23
C ILE A 73 0.60 -1.20 6.03
N ALA A 74 1.82 -1.67 5.72
CA ALA A 74 2.98 -0.79 5.58
C ALA A 74 2.80 0.24 4.45
N LEU A 75 2.21 -0.18 3.32
CA LEU A 75 1.89 0.69 2.19
C LEU A 75 0.69 1.60 2.46
N GLY A 76 -0.39 1.02 2.98
CA GLY A 76 -1.63 1.74 3.22
C GLY A 76 -1.48 2.82 4.26
N VAL A 77 -0.78 2.56 5.36
CA VAL A 77 -0.48 3.58 6.38
C VAL A 77 0.40 4.70 5.78
N TYR A 78 1.35 4.36 4.90
CA TYR A 78 2.19 5.39 4.26
C TYR A 78 1.36 6.32 3.38
N ILE A 79 0.52 5.76 2.50
CA ILE A 79 -0.33 6.57 1.60
C ILE A 79 -1.33 7.38 2.41
N ASN A 80 -1.92 6.83 3.48
CA ASN A 80 -2.80 7.57 4.40
C ASN A 80 -2.07 8.75 5.07
N ALA A 81 -0.84 8.54 5.52
CA ALA A 81 -0.08 9.58 6.22
C ALA A 81 0.38 10.70 5.27
N PHE A 82 0.70 10.39 4.02
CA PHE A 82 1.34 11.35 3.11
C PHE A 82 0.40 11.92 2.06
N ALA A 83 -0.51 11.17 1.44
CA ALA A 83 -1.24 11.61 0.25
C ALA A 83 -2.09 12.87 0.49
N ALA A 84 -2.91 12.87 1.55
CA ALA A 84 -3.78 14.02 1.84
C ALA A 84 -3.00 15.19 2.47
N ASN A 85 -2.02 14.88 3.33
CA ASN A 85 -1.24 15.90 4.04
C ASN A 85 -0.31 16.67 3.11
N SER A 86 0.35 15.99 2.17
CA SER A 86 1.19 16.65 1.16
C SER A 86 0.34 17.56 0.28
N LEU A 87 -0.84 17.07 -0.15
CA LEU A 87 -1.70 17.80 -1.06
C LEU A 87 -2.36 19.02 -0.40
N THR A 88 -2.86 18.87 0.83
CA THR A 88 -3.44 19.98 1.62
C THR A 88 -2.40 21.08 1.86
N ARG A 89 -1.17 20.71 2.19
CA ARG A 89 -0.07 21.66 2.40
C ARG A 89 0.30 22.43 1.13
N GLU A 90 0.19 21.80 -0.03
CA GLU A 90 0.54 22.44 -1.30
C GLU A 90 -0.59 23.30 -1.86
N LYS A 91 -1.85 22.89 -1.69
CA LYS A 91 -3.02 23.71 -2.01
C LYS A 91 -3.07 24.96 -1.14
N SER A 92 -2.90 24.82 0.17
CA SER A 92 -2.88 25.97 1.10
C SER A 92 -1.74 26.97 0.86
N ARG A 93 -0.69 26.58 0.13
CA ARG A 93 0.44 27.44 -0.23
C ARG A 93 0.41 27.91 -1.69
N SER A 94 -0.67 27.66 -2.42
CA SER A 94 -0.80 27.97 -3.86
C SER A 94 0.33 27.41 -4.74
N ILE A 95 1.03 26.36 -4.27
CA ILE A 95 2.14 25.75 -5.01
C ILE A 95 1.60 25.06 -6.27
N ILE A 96 0.41 24.48 -6.19
CA ILE A 96 -0.23 23.82 -7.33
C ILE A 96 -0.59 24.83 -8.42
N GLU A 97 -1.07 26.00 -8.03
CA GLU A 97 -1.44 27.10 -8.96
C GLU A 97 -0.19 27.65 -9.65
N SER A 98 0.90 27.83 -8.90
CA SER A 98 2.20 28.22 -9.46
C SER A 98 2.74 27.18 -10.45
N LEU A 99 2.62 25.88 -10.14
CA LEU A 99 3.04 24.81 -11.06
C LEU A 99 2.18 24.76 -12.33
N LEU A 100 0.89 25.07 -12.24
CA LEU A 100 -0.01 25.13 -13.41
C LEU A 100 0.24 26.36 -14.30
N ALA A 101 0.89 27.41 -13.77
CA ALA A 101 1.34 28.56 -14.55
C ALA A 101 2.62 28.27 -15.37
N THR A 102 3.30 27.16 -15.10
CA THR A 102 4.45 26.68 -15.91
C THR A 102 3.96 25.86 -17.10
N PRO A 103 4.78 25.57 -18.14
CA PRO A 103 4.36 24.78 -19.30
C PRO A 103 4.09 23.28 -19.00
N LEU A 104 3.90 22.91 -17.73
CA LEU A 104 3.59 21.54 -17.30
C LEU A 104 2.11 21.22 -17.52
N LYS A 105 1.83 20.01 -18.01
CA LYS A 105 0.45 19.52 -18.14
C LYS A 105 -0.06 19.04 -16.78
N SER A 106 -1.35 19.25 -16.50
CA SER A 106 -2.01 18.72 -15.29
C SER A 106 -1.81 17.20 -15.10
N LYS A 107 -1.76 16.45 -16.21
CA LYS A 107 -1.47 15.00 -16.19
C LYS A 107 -0.07 14.68 -15.65
N ASP A 108 0.93 15.48 -16.01
CA ASP A 108 2.31 15.28 -15.55
C ASP A 108 2.42 15.54 -14.04
N ILE A 109 1.71 16.56 -13.54
CA ILE A 109 1.66 16.88 -12.11
C ILE A 109 0.98 15.72 -11.35
N TRP A 110 -0.15 15.22 -11.85
CA TRP A 110 -0.87 14.11 -11.23
C TRP A 110 -0.03 12.82 -11.16
N ILE A 111 0.60 12.42 -12.25
CA ILE A 111 1.44 11.22 -12.31
C ILE A 111 2.66 11.38 -11.40
N ALA A 112 3.35 12.52 -11.48
CA ALA A 112 4.55 12.75 -10.69
C ALA A 112 4.28 12.68 -9.19
N ARG A 113 3.15 13.20 -8.74
CA ARG A 113 2.75 13.16 -7.32
C ARG A 113 2.42 11.76 -6.84
N SER A 114 1.60 11.05 -7.62
CA SER A 114 1.19 9.69 -7.28
C SER A 114 2.38 8.75 -7.14
N ILE A 115 3.36 8.87 -8.05
CA ILE A 115 4.60 8.07 -8.03
C ILE A 115 5.53 8.50 -6.88
N ALA A 116 5.73 9.81 -6.67
CA ALA A 116 6.64 10.30 -5.63
C ALA A 116 6.22 9.90 -4.21
N ILE A 117 4.93 9.69 -3.97
CA ILE A 117 4.41 9.19 -2.70
C ILE A 117 4.44 7.66 -2.64
N PHE A 118 4.20 6.98 -3.75
CA PHE A 118 4.22 5.53 -3.79
C PHE A 118 5.62 4.93 -3.55
N ILE A 119 6.67 5.48 -4.17
CA ILE A 119 8.03 4.88 -4.15
C ILE A 119 8.60 4.67 -2.74
N PRO A 120 8.63 5.67 -1.83
CA PRO A 120 9.14 5.43 -0.48
C PRO A 120 8.30 4.40 0.28
N GLY A 121 6.97 4.48 0.13
CA GLY A 121 6.05 3.53 0.72
C GLY A 121 6.36 2.10 0.24
N LEU A 122 6.61 1.93 -1.07
CA LEU A 122 7.01 0.66 -1.67
C LEU A 122 8.26 0.10 -1.03
N ILE A 123 9.33 0.91 -0.97
CA ILE A 123 10.62 0.46 -0.41
C ILE A 123 10.44 0.02 1.04
N ILE A 124 9.77 0.82 1.86
CA ILE A 124 9.56 0.50 3.27
C ILE A 124 8.67 -0.73 3.41
N GLY A 125 7.55 -0.82 2.68
CA GLY A 125 6.64 -1.96 2.73
C GLY A 125 7.29 -3.28 2.33
N VAL A 126 8.12 -3.27 1.29
CA VAL A 126 8.91 -4.44 0.87
C VAL A 126 9.89 -4.84 1.97
N ILE A 127 10.61 -3.88 2.56
CA ILE A 127 11.57 -4.14 3.65
C ILE A 127 10.87 -4.76 4.86
N PHE A 128 9.76 -4.18 5.31
CA PHE A 128 9.01 -4.73 6.46
C PHE A 128 8.48 -6.13 6.18
N THR A 129 7.93 -6.37 4.99
CA THR A 129 7.42 -7.69 4.59
C THR A 129 8.54 -8.73 4.57
N LEU A 130 9.72 -8.36 4.07
CA LEU A 130 10.90 -9.23 4.03
C LEU A 130 11.44 -9.52 5.44
N ILE A 131 11.49 -8.51 6.32
CA ILE A 131 11.88 -8.69 7.73
C ILE A 131 10.93 -9.67 8.42
N VAL A 132 9.62 -9.51 8.24
CA VAL A 132 8.61 -10.39 8.86
C VAL A 132 8.72 -11.81 8.31
N MET A 133 8.87 -11.98 6.99
CA MET A 133 9.07 -13.30 6.37
C MET A 133 10.27 -14.03 6.98
N ILE A 134 11.41 -13.33 7.11
CA ILE A 134 12.64 -13.89 7.68
C ILE A 134 12.44 -14.19 9.18
N ALA A 135 11.91 -13.24 9.94
CA ALA A 135 11.73 -13.39 11.39
C ALA A 135 10.81 -14.57 11.74
N VAL A 136 9.65 -14.68 11.10
CA VAL A 136 8.70 -15.78 11.35
C VAL A 136 9.32 -17.12 10.96
N ASN A 137 9.99 -17.21 9.81
CA ASN A 137 10.65 -18.43 9.38
C ASN A 137 11.73 -18.90 10.36
N TYR A 138 12.65 -18.02 10.75
CA TYR A 138 13.78 -18.39 11.62
C TYR A 138 13.36 -18.69 13.05
N ILE A 139 12.37 -17.96 13.59
CA ILE A 139 11.94 -18.14 14.98
C ILE A 139 11.05 -19.38 15.12
N TYR A 140 10.13 -19.64 14.18
CA TYR A 140 9.11 -20.67 14.32
C TYR A 140 9.32 -21.92 13.45
N PHE A 141 9.72 -21.77 12.18
CA PHE A 141 9.70 -22.89 11.22
C PHE A 141 11.04 -23.63 11.13
N VAL A 142 12.15 -22.91 11.01
CA VAL A 142 13.50 -23.49 10.87
C VAL A 142 13.83 -24.55 11.93
N PRO A 143 13.48 -24.38 13.22
CA PRO A 143 13.82 -25.36 14.26
C PRO A 143 13.19 -26.76 14.08
N ARG A 144 12.09 -26.89 13.32
CA ARG A 144 11.35 -28.17 13.19
C ARG A 144 11.13 -28.63 11.75
N ILE A 145 10.80 -27.72 10.84
CA ILE A 145 10.31 -28.06 9.49
C ILE A 145 11.12 -27.41 8.36
N GLY A 146 12.08 -26.56 8.71
CA GLY A 146 12.91 -25.82 7.76
C GLY A 146 12.26 -24.51 7.28
N PHE A 147 12.82 -23.92 6.22
CA PHE A 147 12.36 -22.66 5.66
C PHE A 147 11.16 -22.87 4.74
N ILE A 148 10.08 -22.14 4.98
CA ILE A 148 8.85 -22.16 4.19
C ILE A 148 8.81 -20.92 3.29
N PHE A 149 8.64 -21.17 1.99
CA PHE A 149 8.47 -20.13 1.00
C PHE A 149 7.59 -20.62 -0.15
N ASN A 150 6.50 -19.90 -0.40
CA ASN A 150 5.62 -20.15 -1.54
C ASN A 150 5.76 -18.99 -2.54
N PRO A 151 6.06 -19.27 -3.82
CA PRO A 151 6.16 -18.23 -4.85
C PRO A 151 4.88 -17.40 -5.00
N TRP A 152 3.70 -17.99 -4.84
CA TRP A 152 2.41 -17.29 -5.00
C TRP A 152 2.17 -16.28 -3.88
N ILE A 153 2.59 -16.61 -2.65
CA ILE A 153 2.59 -15.68 -1.53
C ILE A 153 3.49 -14.48 -1.83
N ALA A 154 4.68 -14.74 -2.38
CA ALA A 154 5.63 -13.68 -2.72
C ALA A 154 5.07 -12.77 -3.80
N VAL A 155 4.48 -13.32 -4.87
CA VAL A 155 3.83 -12.52 -5.92
C VAL A 155 2.68 -11.70 -5.36
N SER A 156 1.82 -12.29 -4.53
CA SER A 156 0.69 -11.57 -3.93
C SER A 156 1.15 -10.42 -3.02
N SER A 157 2.17 -10.65 -2.21
CA SER A 157 2.64 -9.69 -1.21
C SER A 157 3.55 -8.60 -1.78
N PHE A 158 4.46 -8.95 -2.70
CA PHE A 158 5.46 -8.04 -3.26
C PHE A 158 5.07 -7.43 -4.61
N LEU A 159 4.07 -7.98 -5.31
CA LEU A 159 3.61 -7.42 -6.58
C LEU A 159 2.14 -6.98 -6.50
N ALA A 160 1.23 -7.87 -6.12
CA ALA A 160 -0.20 -7.57 -6.19
C ALA A 160 -0.64 -6.49 -5.19
N ALA A 161 -0.20 -6.58 -3.93
CA ALA A 161 -0.47 -5.55 -2.92
C ALA A 161 0.08 -4.16 -3.32
N PRO A 162 1.37 -4.01 -3.72
CA PRO A 162 1.88 -2.78 -4.31
C PRO A 162 1.10 -2.26 -5.51
N LEU A 163 0.67 -3.15 -6.41
CA LEU A 163 -0.08 -2.78 -7.60
C LEU A 163 -1.43 -2.14 -7.26
N ILE A 164 -2.12 -2.66 -6.25
CA ILE A 164 -3.36 -2.05 -5.75
C ILE A 164 -3.08 -0.65 -5.21
N TYR A 165 -2.01 -0.48 -4.43
CA TYR A 165 -1.70 0.79 -3.81
C TYR A 165 -1.18 1.87 -4.76
N ILE A 166 -0.49 1.52 -5.85
CA ILE A 166 -0.16 2.51 -6.89
C ILE A 166 -1.44 2.97 -7.60
N CYS A 167 -2.39 2.07 -7.87
CA CYS A 167 -3.69 2.43 -8.44
C CYS A 167 -4.49 3.31 -7.47
N LEU A 168 -4.47 2.98 -6.17
CA LEU A 168 -5.10 3.78 -5.13
C LEU A 168 -4.44 5.16 -5.00
N SER A 169 -3.11 5.24 -5.12
CA SER A 169 -2.38 6.52 -5.16
C SER A 169 -2.85 7.38 -6.35
N PHE A 170 -3.03 6.78 -7.53
CA PHE A 170 -3.52 7.50 -8.70
C PHE A 170 -4.93 8.06 -8.50
N ILE A 171 -5.90 7.25 -8.05
CA ILE A 171 -7.28 7.72 -7.89
C ILE A 171 -7.40 8.77 -6.78
N THR A 172 -6.63 8.63 -5.70
CA THR A 172 -6.67 9.56 -4.56
C THR A 172 -6.09 10.92 -4.93
N HIS A 173 -4.95 10.96 -5.62
CA HIS A 173 -4.41 12.21 -6.13
C HIS A 173 -5.31 12.86 -7.18
N LEU A 174 -5.97 12.07 -8.02
CA LEU A 174 -6.91 12.59 -9.00
C LEU A 174 -8.10 13.30 -8.33
N ILE A 175 -8.71 12.63 -7.35
CA ILE A 175 -9.84 13.18 -6.58
C ILE A 175 -9.40 14.37 -5.74
N GLY A 176 -8.21 14.30 -5.12
CA GLY A 176 -7.69 15.37 -4.30
C GLY A 176 -7.31 16.62 -5.11
N LEU A 177 -6.80 16.44 -6.33
CA LEU A 177 -6.46 17.54 -7.24
C LEU A 177 -7.71 18.20 -7.82
N THR A 178 -8.71 17.40 -8.22
CA THR A 178 -9.95 17.90 -8.86
C THR A 178 -11.04 18.33 -7.87
N GLY A 179 -10.87 18.01 -6.59
CA GLY A 179 -11.80 18.32 -5.51
C GLY A 179 -11.08 18.64 -4.20
N LYS A 180 -11.70 18.29 -3.07
CA LYS A 180 -11.12 18.52 -1.74
C LYS A 180 -10.14 17.40 -1.36
N PRO A 181 -8.91 17.70 -0.91
CA PRO A 181 -7.97 16.69 -0.42
C PRO A 181 -8.54 15.78 0.69
N ALA A 182 -9.44 16.32 1.53
CA ALA A 182 -10.14 15.56 2.56
C ALA A 182 -10.95 14.39 2.01
N ASN A 183 -11.62 14.56 0.86
CA ASN A 183 -12.41 13.49 0.24
C ASN A 183 -11.52 12.36 -0.27
N ALA A 184 -10.36 12.70 -0.84
CA ALA A 184 -9.37 11.72 -1.24
C ALA A 184 -8.82 10.93 -0.04
N ASN A 185 -8.61 11.60 1.10
CA ASN A 185 -8.15 10.98 2.32
C ASN A 185 -9.12 9.91 2.85
N ILE A 186 -10.42 10.23 2.87
CA ILE A 186 -11.48 9.32 3.33
C ILE A 186 -11.44 8.00 2.54
N ILE A 187 -11.18 8.05 1.23
CA ILE A 187 -11.10 6.86 0.39
C ILE A 187 -9.97 5.94 0.87
N VAL A 188 -8.76 6.46 1.12
CA VAL A 188 -7.61 5.65 1.57
C VAL A 188 -7.83 5.12 2.99
N GLN A 189 -8.46 5.93 3.85
CA GLN A 189 -8.72 5.56 5.25
C GLN A 189 -9.71 4.42 5.37
N ILE A 190 -10.75 4.40 4.53
CA ILE A 190 -11.73 3.31 4.49
C ILE A 190 -11.13 2.09 3.77
N PHE A 191 -10.37 2.30 2.70
CA PHE A 191 -9.85 1.21 1.87
C PHE A 191 -8.98 0.24 2.66
N LEU A 192 -8.00 0.72 3.42
CA LEU A 192 -7.06 -0.13 4.16
C LEU A 192 -7.76 -1.16 5.09
N PRO A 193 -8.57 -0.75 6.09
CA PRO A 193 -9.19 -1.69 7.02
C PRO A 193 -10.23 -2.59 6.34
N VAL A 194 -11.01 -2.06 5.40
CA VAL A 194 -12.01 -2.85 4.67
C VAL A 194 -11.32 -3.93 3.84
N PHE A 195 -10.28 -3.57 3.10
CA PHE A 195 -9.60 -4.47 2.18
C PHE A 195 -8.79 -5.55 2.90
N VAL A 196 -8.05 -5.19 3.96
CA VAL A 196 -7.32 -6.16 4.79
C VAL A 196 -8.30 -7.13 5.44
N THR A 197 -9.37 -6.63 6.06
CA THR A 197 -10.38 -7.48 6.73
C THR A 197 -11.07 -8.40 5.74
N LEU A 198 -11.45 -7.90 4.56
CA LEU A 198 -12.08 -8.71 3.52
C LEU A 198 -11.16 -9.85 3.08
N MET A 199 -9.90 -9.56 2.76
CA MET A 199 -8.96 -10.58 2.27
C MET A 199 -8.65 -11.63 3.33
N ILE A 200 -8.46 -11.22 4.60
CA ILE A 200 -8.26 -12.16 5.71
C ILE A 200 -9.48 -13.09 5.85
N ASN A 201 -10.70 -12.55 5.83
CA ASN A 201 -11.91 -13.36 5.97
C ASN A 201 -12.09 -14.33 4.79
N LEU A 202 -11.88 -13.88 3.56
CA LEU A 202 -12.00 -14.74 2.38
C LEU A 202 -10.99 -15.91 2.41
N THR A 203 -9.80 -15.69 2.94
CA THR A 203 -8.80 -16.75 3.10
C THR A 203 -9.11 -17.70 4.24
N ILE A 204 -9.49 -17.19 5.43
CA ILE A 204 -9.79 -18.05 6.59
C ILE A 204 -11.03 -18.93 6.34
N HIS A 205 -12.03 -18.42 5.61
CA HIS A 205 -13.22 -19.19 5.25
C HIS A 205 -13.04 -20.10 4.02
N ASN A 206 -11.79 -20.31 3.56
CA ASN A 206 -11.45 -21.17 2.42
C ASN A 206 -12.18 -20.80 1.11
N VAL A 207 -12.59 -19.54 0.96
CA VAL A 207 -13.18 -19.04 -0.30
C VAL A 207 -12.08 -18.74 -1.31
N LEU A 208 -10.97 -18.15 -0.83
CA LEU A 208 -9.79 -17.85 -1.63
C LEU A 208 -8.53 -18.36 -0.95
N ASP A 209 -7.87 -19.34 -1.58
CA ASP A 209 -6.58 -19.82 -1.11
C ASP A 209 -5.45 -18.84 -1.49
N ILE A 210 -4.74 -18.34 -0.48
CA ILE A 210 -3.62 -17.40 -0.65
C ILE A 210 -2.42 -18.02 -1.38
N ASN A 211 -2.32 -19.34 -1.37
CA ASN A 211 -1.28 -20.09 -2.09
C ASN A 211 -1.65 -20.30 -3.57
N SER A 212 -2.81 -19.84 -4.01
CA SER A 212 -3.33 -20.07 -5.35
C SER A 212 -3.18 -18.85 -6.26
N TRP A 213 -3.14 -19.11 -7.56
CA TRP A 213 -3.25 -18.08 -8.59
C TRP A 213 -4.54 -17.27 -8.45
N SER A 214 -5.65 -17.89 -8.02
CA SER A 214 -6.94 -17.23 -7.88
C SER A 214 -6.87 -16.02 -6.94
N PHE A 215 -6.16 -16.13 -5.82
CA PHE A 215 -5.96 -15.01 -4.92
C PHE A 215 -5.16 -13.87 -5.56
N THR A 216 -4.10 -14.19 -6.31
CA THR A 216 -3.32 -13.20 -7.06
C THR A 216 -4.18 -12.51 -8.13
N ALA A 217 -4.97 -13.30 -8.87
CA ALA A 217 -5.85 -12.81 -9.93
C ALA A 217 -6.94 -11.87 -9.39
N VAL A 218 -7.54 -12.19 -8.23
CA VAL A 218 -8.50 -11.30 -7.56
C VAL A 218 -7.86 -9.95 -7.22
N ASN A 219 -6.63 -9.95 -6.69
CA ASN A 219 -5.92 -8.71 -6.36
C ASN A 219 -5.58 -7.87 -7.60
N ILE A 220 -5.16 -8.52 -8.68
CA ILE A 220 -4.95 -7.84 -9.97
C ILE A 220 -6.28 -7.30 -10.52
N GLY A 221 -7.37 -8.06 -10.37
CA GLY A 221 -8.72 -7.64 -10.76
C GLY A 221 -9.17 -6.38 -10.01
N VAL A 222 -8.90 -6.30 -8.70
CA VAL A 222 -9.16 -5.09 -7.90
C VAL A 222 -8.36 -3.91 -8.43
N ALA A 223 -7.06 -4.09 -8.70
CA ALA A 223 -6.24 -3.04 -9.29
C ALA A 223 -6.78 -2.58 -10.66
N ALA A 224 -7.21 -3.52 -11.51
CA ALA A 224 -7.80 -3.22 -12.81
C ALA A 224 -9.11 -2.42 -12.68
N ILE A 225 -9.99 -2.78 -11.73
CA ILE A 225 -11.23 -2.04 -11.45
C ILE A 225 -10.92 -0.59 -11.04
N ILE A 226 -9.91 -0.37 -10.18
CA ILE A 226 -9.50 0.98 -9.78
C ILE A 226 -9.00 1.78 -11.00
N ILE A 227 -8.21 1.16 -11.89
CA ILE A 227 -7.74 1.81 -13.13
C ILE A 227 -8.92 2.16 -14.05
N ILE A 228 -9.87 1.25 -14.23
CA ILE A 228 -11.06 1.50 -15.04
C ILE A 228 -11.86 2.69 -14.47
N ALA A 229 -11.99 2.78 -13.14
CA ALA A 229 -12.64 3.90 -12.47
C ALA A 229 -11.91 5.25 -12.67
N ILE A 230 -10.59 5.24 -12.91
CA ILE A 230 -9.81 6.44 -13.19
C ILE A 230 -10.13 7.03 -14.58
N ILE A 231 -10.38 6.20 -15.59
CA ILE A 231 -10.61 6.64 -16.99
C ILE A 231 -11.67 7.75 -17.11
N PRO A 232 -12.91 7.61 -16.58
CA PRO A 232 -13.90 8.68 -16.68
C PRO A 232 -13.50 9.92 -15.87
N LEU A 233 -12.79 9.74 -14.75
CA LEU A 233 -12.34 10.83 -13.89
C LEU A 233 -11.21 11.66 -14.52
N LEU A 234 -10.41 11.10 -15.43
CA LEU A 234 -9.36 11.84 -16.14
C LEU A 234 -9.90 13.01 -16.96
N HIS A 235 -11.14 12.95 -17.44
CA HIS A 235 -11.79 14.07 -18.13
C HIS A 235 -12.00 15.29 -17.22
N ARG A 236 -12.03 15.09 -15.90
CA ARG A 236 -12.18 16.17 -14.92
C ARG A 236 -10.86 16.87 -14.59
N LEU A 237 -9.73 16.35 -15.06
CA LEU A 237 -8.40 16.90 -14.80
C LEU A 237 -8.11 18.09 -15.72
N THR A 238 -8.80 19.20 -15.50
CA THR A 238 -8.57 20.49 -16.17
C THR A 238 -7.91 21.48 -15.22
N ASN A 239 -7.08 22.38 -15.76
CA ASN A 239 -6.38 23.39 -14.97
C ASN A 239 -7.37 24.24 -14.15
N GLU A 240 -8.48 24.65 -14.77
CA GLU A 240 -9.55 25.44 -14.15
C GLU A 240 -10.15 24.75 -12.93
N ARG A 241 -10.51 23.46 -13.04
CA ARG A 241 -11.10 22.72 -11.91
C ARG A 241 -10.12 22.53 -10.77
N ILE A 242 -8.82 22.36 -11.08
CA ILE A 242 -7.80 22.22 -10.03
C ILE A 242 -7.69 23.51 -9.23
N VAL A 243 -7.64 24.67 -9.90
CA VAL A 243 -7.56 25.99 -9.25
C VAL A 243 -8.85 26.32 -8.48
N LEU A 244 -10.03 26.02 -9.05
CA LEU A 244 -11.32 26.29 -8.40
C LEU A 244 -11.64 25.35 -7.23
N SER A 245 -10.85 24.30 -7.04
CA SER A 245 -11.01 23.32 -5.95
C SER A 245 -10.05 23.55 -4.78
N SER A 246 -9.33 24.69 -4.78
CA SER A 246 -8.45 25.16 -3.70
C SER A 246 -9.25 25.57 -2.46
#